data_AF-A0A3N5DP78-F1
#
_entry.id   AF-A0A3N5DP78-F1
#
_cell.length_a   1.000
_cell.length_b   1.000
_cell.length_c   1.000
_cell.angle_alpha   90.00
_cell.angle_beta   90.00
_cell.angle_gamma   90.00
#
_symmetry.space_group_name_H-M   'P 1'
#
loop_
_entity.id
_entity.type
_entity.pdbx_description
1 polymer ?
#
loop_
_entity_poly.entity_id
_entity_poly.type
_entity_poly.pdbx_seq_one_letter_code
_entity_poly.pdbx_strand_id
1 'polypeptide(L)'
;MKSIKFIILLIIPIFCTCCSHKTKKFYREDQLKDFIKIDLEIQSPKNSIFIFLTGVTSGCHPCEDALLNQVDSICKFERLINYSKYIIFTEKNYRTLTYPLQKNVNIIVQKEYQLQKHGVDMPYHLIIEFDKKGNIKYWNWLHSKTIDEIFLSLK
;
A
#
# COMPACT_ATOMS: atom_id res chain seq x y z
N MET A 1 -3.77 25.63 -53.17
CA MET A 1 -3.57 26.00 -51.75
C MET A 1 -4.76 25.59 -50.89
N LYS A 2 -4.90 24.29 -50.52
CA LYS A 2 -6.05 23.83 -49.69
C LYS A 2 -5.74 22.64 -48.77
N SER A 3 -4.48 22.43 -48.36
CA SER A 3 -4.14 21.17 -47.63
C SER A 3 -3.41 21.36 -46.29
N ILE A 4 -3.13 22.60 -45.87
CA ILE A 4 -2.30 22.83 -44.66
C ILE A 4 -3.15 23.06 -43.39
N LYS A 5 -4.46 23.33 -43.52
CA LYS A 5 -5.30 23.69 -42.36
C LYS A 5 -5.84 22.50 -41.54
N PHE A 6 -5.74 21.26 -42.03
CA PHE A 6 -6.30 20.09 -41.33
C PHE A 6 -5.32 19.33 -40.43
N ILE A 7 -4.01 19.55 -40.56
CA ILE A 7 -2.99 18.79 -39.81
C ILE A 7 -2.83 19.34 -38.38
N ILE A 8 -3.06 20.63 -38.16
CA ILE A 8 -2.93 21.26 -36.84
C ILE A 8 -4.08 20.87 -35.89
N LEU A 9 -5.24 20.49 -36.42
CA LEU A 9 -6.41 20.13 -35.61
C LEU A 9 -6.38 18.69 -35.05
N LEU A 10 -5.53 17.82 -35.59
CA LEU A 10 -5.45 16.40 -35.22
C LEU A 10 -4.37 16.07 -34.18
N ILE A 11 -3.51 17.03 -33.83
CA ILE A 11 -2.41 16.82 -32.86
C ILE A 11 -2.84 17.20 -31.43
N ILE A 12 -3.92 17.97 -31.28
CA ILE A 12 -4.39 18.47 -29.98
C ILE A 12 -5.15 17.42 -29.14
N PRO A 13 -5.90 16.43 -29.66
CA PRO A 13 -6.59 15.48 -28.79
C PRO A 13 -5.68 14.38 -28.22
N ILE A 14 -4.44 14.22 -28.71
CA ILE A 14 -3.51 13.21 -28.17
C ILE A 14 -2.85 13.68 -26.86
N PHE A 15 -2.79 14.99 -26.60
CA PHE A 15 -2.22 15.53 -25.36
C PHE A 15 -3.18 15.51 -24.16
N CYS A 16 -4.46 15.16 -24.35
CA CYS A 16 -5.46 15.19 -23.27
C CYS A 16 -5.77 13.81 -22.64
N THR A 17 -5.17 12.71 -23.09
CA THR A 17 -5.40 11.38 -22.47
C THR A 17 -4.35 10.98 -21.44
N CYS A 18 -3.28 11.75 -21.27
CA CYS A 18 -2.44 11.65 -20.07
C CYS A 18 -3.03 12.48 -18.93
N CYS A 19 -4.24 12.12 -18.49
CA CYS A 19 -4.62 12.35 -17.10
C CYS A 19 -3.61 11.58 -16.25
N SER A 20 -2.49 12.22 -15.95
CA SER A 20 -1.61 11.81 -14.88
C SER A 20 -2.49 11.81 -13.63
N HIS A 21 -2.97 10.62 -13.26
CA HIS A 21 -3.41 10.33 -11.91
C HIS A 21 -2.18 10.62 -11.04
N LYS A 22 -1.97 11.89 -10.69
CA LYS A 22 -1.04 12.30 -9.66
C LYS A 22 -1.61 11.70 -8.40
N THR A 23 -1.14 10.51 -8.07
CA THR A 23 -1.39 9.92 -6.76
C THR A 23 -0.95 10.97 -5.75
N LYS A 24 -1.88 11.36 -4.89
CA LYS A 24 -1.65 12.39 -3.87
C LYS A 24 -0.39 11.97 -3.11
N LYS A 25 0.61 12.84 -2.99
CA LYS A 25 1.85 12.50 -2.26
C LYS A 25 1.50 12.14 -0.82
N PHE A 26 2.08 11.06 -0.30
CA PHE A 26 1.88 10.69 1.11
C PHE A 26 2.50 11.78 2.01
N TYR A 27 1.76 12.21 3.04
CA TYR A 27 2.05 13.45 3.79
C TYR A 27 3.29 13.39 4.69
N ARG A 28 3.91 12.21 4.83
CA ARG A 28 5.15 11.95 5.59
C ARG A 28 6.00 10.87 4.93
N GLU A 29 6.16 10.95 3.61
CA GLU A 29 6.84 9.92 2.81
C GLU A 29 8.27 9.65 3.29
N ASP A 30 9.03 10.69 3.62
CA ASP A 30 10.43 10.54 4.03
C ASP A 30 10.53 9.85 5.40
N GLN A 31 9.69 10.24 6.37
CA GLN A 31 9.65 9.63 7.70
C GLN A 31 9.25 8.16 7.64
N LEU A 32 8.28 7.82 6.79
CA LEU A 32 7.88 6.45 6.55
C LEU A 32 9.01 5.62 5.92
N LYS A 33 9.73 6.17 4.96
CA LYS A 33 10.89 5.49 4.34
C LYS A 33 12.01 5.28 5.34
N ASP A 34 12.28 6.28 6.19
CA ASP A 34 13.27 6.16 7.25
C ASP A 34 12.88 5.06 8.24
N PHE A 35 11.62 5.02 8.66
CA PHE A 35 11.10 3.94 9.50
C PHE A 35 11.26 2.55 8.86
N ILE A 36 10.91 2.40 7.57
CA ILE A 36 11.07 1.14 6.85
C ILE A 36 12.55 0.72 6.81
N LYS A 37 13.46 1.68 6.66
CA LYS A 37 14.88 1.41 6.54
C LYS A 37 15.55 1.12 7.89
N ILE A 38 15.22 1.89 8.91
CA ILE A 38 15.89 1.90 10.21
C ILE A 38 15.25 0.85 11.11
N ASP A 39 13.95 0.92 11.33
CA ASP A 39 13.24 0.11 12.33
C ASP A 39 12.77 -1.24 11.80
N LEU A 40 12.49 -1.34 10.49
CA LEU A 40 12.20 -2.63 9.86
C LEU A 40 13.43 -3.26 9.19
N GLU A 41 14.56 -2.56 9.15
CA GLU A 41 15.81 -3.01 8.53
C GLU A 41 15.67 -3.38 7.03
N ILE A 42 14.66 -2.83 6.33
CA ILE A 42 14.43 -3.08 4.91
C ILE A 42 15.17 -2.02 4.08
N GLN A 43 16.35 -2.39 3.58
CA GLN A 43 17.26 -1.47 2.88
C GLN A 43 16.66 -0.84 1.61
N SER A 44 15.71 -1.51 0.95
CA SER A 44 15.11 -1.02 -0.29
C SER A 44 13.69 -1.58 -0.47
N PRO A 45 12.63 -0.77 -0.33
CA PRO A 45 11.25 -1.22 -0.51
C PRO A 45 10.86 -1.37 -1.99
N LYS A 46 11.80 -1.55 -2.93
CA LYS A 46 11.48 -1.64 -4.36
C LYS A 46 10.53 -2.80 -4.67
N ASN A 47 9.52 -2.53 -5.49
CA ASN A 47 8.55 -3.53 -5.96
C ASN A 47 7.95 -4.33 -4.79
N SER A 48 7.47 -3.61 -3.77
CA SER A 48 6.96 -4.20 -2.54
C SER A 48 5.65 -3.56 -2.11
N ILE A 49 4.93 -4.29 -1.26
CA ILE A 49 3.72 -3.82 -0.60
C ILE A 49 3.91 -3.92 0.89
N PHE A 50 3.56 -2.83 1.57
CA PHE A 50 3.47 -2.75 3.01
C PHE A 50 2.02 -2.57 3.42
N ILE A 51 1.57 -3.42 4.33
CA ILE A 51 0.25 -3.33 4.94
C ILE A 51 0.45 -3.14 6.43
N PHE A 52 0.20 -1.92 6.90
CA PHE A 52 0.28 -1.56 8.30
C PHE A 52 -1.08 -1.73 8.95
N LEU A 53 -1.12 -2.51 10.02
CA LEU A 53 -2.33 -2.86 10.73
C LEU A 53 -2.28 -2.28 12.16
N THR A 54 -3.00 -1.18 12.35
CA THR A 54 -3.19 -0.50 13.65
C THR A 54 -4.30 -1.11 14.49
N GLY A 55 -4.13 -1.15 15.82
CA GLY A 55 -5.25 -1.27 16.75
C GLY A 55 -6.13 -2.50 16.52
N VAL A 56 -5.53 -3.66 16.20
CA VAL A 56 -6.28 -4.91 16.13
C VAL A 56 -6.71 -5.24 17.56
N THR A 57 -7.90 -4.79 17.94
CA THR A 57 -8.43 -4.88 19.30
C THR A 57 -8.42 -6.34 19.74
N SER A 58 -7.56 -6.65 20.70
CA SER A 58 -7.50 -7.96 21.34
C SER A 58 -8.90 -8.31 21.87
N GLY A 59 -9.53 -9.32 21.26
CA GLY A 59 -10.83 -9.84 21.69
C GLY A 59 -11.99 -9.70 20.71
N CYS A 60 -11.88 -8.94 19.60
CA CYS A 60 -12.87 -9.01 18.51
C CYS A 60 -12.42 -9.98 17.42
N HIS A 61 -12.63 -11.28 17.65
CA HIS A 61 -12.25 -12.32 16.69
C HIS A 61 -12.88 -12.14 15.28
N PRO A 62 -14.16 -11.78 15.13
CA PRO A 62 -14.72 -11.55 13.80
C PRO A 62 -14.09 -10.36 13.06
N CYS A 63 -13.68 -9.31 13.80
CA CYS A 63 -13.00 -8.16 13.22
C CYS A 63 -11.60 -8.54 12.73
N GLU A 64 -10.87 -9.33 13.52
CA GLU A 64 -9.55 -9.86 13.20
C GLU A 64 -9.59 -10.74 11.94
N ASP A 65 -10.53 -11.69 11.90
CA ASP A 65 -10.67 -12.62 10.77
C ASP A 65 -11.06 -11.88 9.49
N ALA A 66 -11.98 -10.92 9.58
CA ALA A 66 -12.35 -10.08 8.45
C ALA A 66 -11.13 -9.35 7.89
N LEU A 67 -10.36 -8.67 8.74
CA LEU A 67 -9.14 -7.95 8.34
C LEU A 67 -8.11 -8.87 7.68
N LEU A 68 -7.86 -10.05 8.26
CA LEU A 68 -6.91 -11.02 7.72
C LEU A 68 -7.34 -11.56 6.36
N ASN A 69 -8.63 -11.80 6.16
CA ASN A 69 -9.18 -12.16 4.85
C ASN A 69 -8.98 -11.04 3.81
N GLN A 70 -9.05 -9.76 4.21
CA GLN A 70 -8.77 -8.64 3.30
C GLN A 70 -7.31 -8.65 2.87
N VAL A 71 -6.41 -8.83 3.83
CA VAL A 71 -4.97 -8.86 3.60
C VAL A 71 -4.59 -10.03 2.70
N ASP A 72 -5.12 -11.21 2.97
CA ASP A 72 -4.91 -12.40 2.13
C ASP A 72 -5.43 -12.18 0.69
N SER A 73 -6.59 -11.53 0.53
CA SER A 73 -7.13 -11.19 -0.79
C SER A 73 -6.22 -10.22 -1.57
N ILE A 74 -5.66 -9.22 -0.91
CA ILE A 74 -4.68 -8.30 -1.51
C ILE A 74 -3.41 -9.07 -1.92
N CYS A 75 -2.95 -9.98 -1.06
CA CYS A 75 -1.75 -10.77 -1.30
C CYS A 75 -1.91 -11.74 -2.48
N LYS A 76 -3.14 -12.19 -2.74
CA LYS A 76 -3.50 -13.08 -3.86
C LYS A 76 -3.67 -12.38 -5.21
N PHE A 77 -3.63 -11.04 -5.25
CA PHE A 77 -3.88 -10.32 -6.48
C PHE A 77 -2.76 -10.57 -7.50
N GLU A 78 -3.12 -11.01 -8.70
CA GLU A 78 -2.17 -11.51 -9.72
C GLU A 78 -1.08 -10.48 -10.08
N ARG A 79 -1.45 -9.19 -10.18
CA ARG A 79 -0.48 -8.11 -10.45
C ARG A 79 0.61 -8.01 -9.38
N LEU A 80 0.32 -8.45 -8.17
CA LEU A 80 1.18 -8.35 -7.00
C LEU A 80 1.96 -9.64 -6.73
N ILE A 81 1.85 -10.66 -7.59
CA ILE A 81 2.49 -11.96 -7.36
C ILE A 81 4.01 -11.83 -7.17
N ASN A 82 4.64 -10.96 -7.95
CA ASN A 82 6.09 -10.70 -7.92
C ASN A 82 6.52 -9.63 -6.90
N TYR A 83 5.58 -9.09 -6.12
CA TYR A 83 5.90 -8.09 -5.10
C TYR A 83 6.32 -8.79 -3.81
N SER A 84 7.35 -8.25 -3.15
CA SER A 84 7.64 -8.56 -1.75
C SER A 84 6.52 -8.00 -0.88
N LYS A 85 5.98 -8.83 0.02
CA LYS A 85 4.82 -8.46 0.83
C LYS A 85 5.23 -8.39 2.30
N TYR A 86 4.91 -7.28 2.93
CA TYR A 86 5.19 -7.01 4.34
C TYR A 86 3.88 -6.66 5.05
N ILE A 87 3.54 -7.43 6.07
CA ILE A 87 2.43 -7.10 6.96
C ILE A 87 3.02 -6.69 8.29
N ILE A 88 2.70 -5.47 8.72
CA ILE A 88 3.27 -4.86 9.91
C ILE A 88 2.16 -4.68 10.94
N PHE A 89 2.31 -5.31 12.11
CA PHE A 89 1.43 -5.12 13.25
C PHE A 89 2.05 -4.12 14.21
N THR A 90 1.31 -3.08 14.59
CA THR A 90 1.80 -2.07 15.54
C THR A 90 1.67 -2.51 17.01
N GLU A 91 0.98 -3.62 17.25
CA GLU A 91 0.81 -4.24 18.56
C GLU A 91 0.91 -5.78 18.46
N LYS A 92 1.25 -6.43 19.57
CA LYS A 92 1.40 -7.88 19.63
C LYS A 92 0.02 -8.55 19.65
N ASN A 93 -0.44 -9.05 18.50
CA ASN A 93 -1.59 -9.94 18.41
C ASN A 93 -1.14 -11.38 18.11
N TYR A 94 -1.28 -12.27 19.08
CA TYR A 94 -0.77 -13.65 19.02
C TYR A 94 -1.47 -14.50 17.96
N ARG A 95 -2.77 -14.26 17.72
CA ARG A 95 -3.53 -15.01 16.69
C ARG A 95 -2.99 -14.77 15.29
N THR A 96 -2.53 -13.55 15.04
CA THR A 96 -2.07 -13.19 13.71
C THR A 96 -0.76 -13.85 13.31
N LEU A 97 0.09 -14.18 14.30
CA LEU A 97 1.30 -14.96 14.08
C LEU A 97 1.01 -16.41 13.67
N THR A 98 -0.19 -16.90 13.98
CA THR A 98 -0.64 -18.27 13.67
C THR A 98 -1.57 -18.35 12.46
N TYR A 99 -1.97 -17.22 11.87
CA TYR A 99 -2.85 -17.22 10.72
C TYR A 99 -2.10 -17.71 9.47
N PRO A 100 -2.65 -18.68 8.71
CA PRO A 100 -1.96 -19.29 7.58
C PRO A 100 -1.97 -18.34 6.37
N LEU A 101 -1.04 -17.39 6.35
CA LEU A 101 -0.80 -16.53 5.20
C LEU A 101 -0.02 -17.27 4.10
N GLN A 102 -0.15 -16.78 2.87
CA GLN A 102 0.55 -17.36 1.72
C GLN A 102 2.08 -17.35 1.87
N LYS A 103 2.74 -18.25 1.11
CA LYS A 103 4.18 -18.19 0.89
C LYS A 103 4.57 -16.81 0.33
N ASN A 104 5.68 -16.25 0.79
CA ASN A 104 6.26 -14.95 0.40
C ASN A 104 5.62 -13.71 1.06
N VAL A 105 4.95 -13.88 2.19
CA VAL A 105 4.50 -12.80 3.05
C VAL A 105 5.40 -12.73 4.30
N ASN A 106 6.00 -11.57 4.54
CA ASN A 106 6.80 -11.30 5.73
C ASN A 106 5.91 -10.64 6.78
N ILE A 107 5.76 -11.27 7.95
CA ILE A 107 5.02 -10.70 9.07
C ILE A 107 6.02 -10.07 10.02
N ILE A 108 5.83 -8.78 10.30
CA ILE A 108 6.64 -8.02 11.25
C ILE A 108 5.72 -7.54 12.37
N VAL A 109 6.06 -7.86 13.62
CA VAL A 109 5.36 -7.34 14.79
C VAL A 109 6.24 -6.30 15.44
N GLN A 110 5.79 -5.06 15.42
CA GLN A 110 6.43 -4.00 16.17
C GLN A 110 5.87 -3.91 17.58
N LYS A 111 6.78 -3.69 18.52
CA LYS A 111 6.43 -3.33 19.89
C LYS A 111 6.44 -1.81 19.99
N GLU A 112 5.45 -1.23 20.67
CA GLU A 112 5.43 0.19 21.08
C GLU A 112 5.24 1.26 19.98
N TYR A 113 4.34 1.06 19.01
CA TYR A 113 3.92 2.12 18.06
C TYR A 113 5.08 2.95 17.48
N GLN A 114 6.19 2.31 17.09
CA GLN A 114 7.42 3.04 16.76
C GLN A 114 7.22 3.98 15.57
N LEU A 115 6.32 3.68 14.65
CA LEU A 115 5.96 4.57 13.54
C LEU A 115 5.48 5.97 14.00
N GLN A 116 4.80 6.08 15.14
CA GLN A 116 4.43 7.38 15.73
C GLN A 116 5.65 8.15 16.24
N LYS A 117 6.71 7.47 16.69
CA LYS A 117 7.98 8.10 17.09
C LYS A 117 8.65 8.82 15.90
N HIS A 118 8.36 8.38 14.67
CA HIS A 118 8.80 9.02 13.43
C HIS A 118 7.85 10.14 12.96
N GLY A 119 6.82 10.49 13.75
CA GLY A 119 5.86 11.55 13.42
C GLY A 119 4.86 11.16 12.34
N VAL A 120 4.70 9.86 12.08
CA VAL A 120 3.67 9.31 11.18
C VAL A 120 2.52 8.82 12.04
N ASP A 121 1.41 9.56 12.04
CA ASP A 121 0.18 9.14 12.69
C ASP A 121 -0.63 8.23 11.76
N MET A 122 -1.14 7.14 12.31
CA MET A 122 -1.92 6.16 11.57
C MET A 122 -3.29 6.03 12.24
N PRO A 123 -4.27 6.83 11.82
CA PRO A 123 -5.63 6.74 12.36
C PRO A 123 -6.33 5.43 11.97
N TYR A 124 -5.87 4.78 10.90
CA TYR A 124 -6.40 3.53 10.37
C TYR A 124 -5.27 2.66 9.82
N HIS A 125 -5.63 1.43 9.46
CA HIS A 125 -4.79 0.54 8.66
C HIS A 125 -4.37 1.24 7.35
N LEU A 126 -3.15 0.98 6.88
CA LEU A 126 -2.56 1.66 5.73
C LEU A 126 -1.97 0.63 4.77
N ILE A 127 -2.28 0.75 3.49
CA ILE A 127 -1.59 0.02 2.43
C ILE A 127 -0.70 0.97 1.64
N ILE A 128 0.50 0.51 1.30
CA ILE A 128 1.47 1.25 0.51
C ILE A 128 2.10 0.32 -0.53
N GLU A 129 2.08 0.74 -1.79
CA GLU A 129 2.79 0.08 -2.89
C GLU A 129 3.99 0.93 -3.30
N PHE A 130 5.16 0.30 -3.33
CA PHE A 130 6.37 0.88 -3.86
C PHE A 130 6.68 0.37 -5.27
N ASP A 131 7.03 1.27 -6.17
CA ASP A 131 7.46 0.91 -7.52
C ASP A 131 8.86 0.29 -7.56
N LYS A 132 9.32 -0.07 -8.76
CA LYS A 132 10.67 -0.62 -9.00
C LYS A 132 11.81 0.37 -8.67
N LYS A 133 11.51 1.66 -8.53
CA LYS A 133 12.47 2.71 -8.18
C LYS A 133 12.49 2.98 -6.66
N GLY A 134 11.52 2.45 -5.91
CA GLY A 134 11.38 2.69 -4.47
C GLY A 134 10.57 3.93 -4.14
N ASN A 135 9.77 4.44 -5.08
CA ASN A 135 8.82 5.52 -4.83
C ASN A 135 7.47 4.96 -4.46
N ILE A 136 6.72 5.69 -3.62
CA ILE A 136 5.33 5.34 -3.33
C ILE A 136 4.51 5.58 -4.59
N LYS A 137 4.07 4.48 -5.20
CA LYS A 137 3.19 4.49 -6.37
C LYS A 137 1.74 4.67 -5.95
N TYR A 138 1.36 3.97 -4.88
CA TYR A 138 0.00 3.97 -4.33
C TYR A 138 0.04 3.93 -2.82
N TRP A 139 -0.92 4.59 -2.18
CA TRP A 139 -1.23 4.38 -0.78
C TRP A 139 -2.71 4.63 -0.55
N ASN A 140 -3.28 3.96 0.45
CA ASN A 140 -4.63 4.24 0.89
C ASN A 140 -4.85 3.79 2.33
N TRP A 141 -5.78 4.45 3.02
CA TRP A 141 -6.28 3.95 4.29
C TRP A 141 -7.23 2.78 4.02
N LEU A 142 -6.96 1.64 4.66
CA LEU A 142 -7.80 0.46 4.57
C LEU A 142 -8.99 0.64 5.52
N HIS A 143 -10.15 0.95 4.96
CA HIS A 143 -11.44 0.84 5.63
C HIS A 143 -12.19 -0.39 5.14
N SER A 144 -13.21 -0.82 5.88
CA SER A 144 -14.00 -2.02 5.54
C SER A 144 -14.66 -2.00 4.15
N LYS A 145 -14.85 -0.81 3.55
CA LYS A 145 -15.43 -0.61 2.20
C LYS A 145 -14.40 -0.45 1.08
N THR A 146 -13.10 -0.41 1.39
CA THR A 146 -12.06 0.11 0.47
C THR A 146 -11.43 -0.98 -0.42
N ILE A 147 -11.73 -2.26 -0.22
CA ILE A 147 -11.07 -3.34 -0.97
C ILE A 147 -11.40 -3.27 -2.47
N ASP A 148 -12.66 -3.05 -2.84
CA ASP A 148 -13.06 -2.98 -4.25
C ASP A 148 -12.45 -1.75 -4.95
N GLU A 149 -12.34 -0.63 -4.23
CA GLU A 149 -11.67 0.58 -4.72
C GLU A 149 -10.16 0.38 -4.86
N ILE A 150 -9.54 -0.33 -3.92
CA ILE A 150 -8.15 -0.76 -4.03
C ILE A 150 -8.00 -1.63 -5.27
N PHE A 151 -8.82 -2.67 -5.45
CA PHE A 151 -8.75 -3.52 -6.64
C PHE A 151 -8.94 -2.76 -7.95
N LEU A 152 -9.82 -1.76 -8.00
CA LEU A 152 -9.97 -0.88 -9.16
C LEU A 152 -8.74 -0.01 -9.41
N SER A 153 -8.10 0.51 -8.36
CA SER A 153 -6.88 1.31 -8.48
C SER A 153 -5.60 0.49 -8.75
N LEU A 154 -5.64 -0.80 -8.43
CA LEU A 154 -4.58 -1.76 -8.69
C LEU A 154 -4.77 -2.51 -10.03
N LYS A 155 -5.86 -2.31 -10.79
CA LYS A 155 -5.98 -2.78 -12.17
C LYS A 155 -5.14 -1.94 -13.12
#